data_AF-E3QNF1-F1
#
_entry.id   AF-E3QNF1-F1
#
_cell.length_a   1.000
_cell.length_b   1.000
_cell.length_c   1.000
_cell.angle_alpha   90.00
_cell.angle_beta   90.00
_cell.angle_gamma   90.00
#
_symmetry.space_group_name_H-M   'P 1'
#
loop_
_entity.id
_entity.type
_entity.pdbx_description
1 polymer ?
#
loop_
_entity_poly.entity_id
_entity_poly.type
_entity_poly.pdbx_seq_one_letter_code
_entity_poly.pdbx_strand_id
1 'polypeptide(L)'
;MGERTGSRVFQWVWSLTTHTRVHPHAYQPNTTDCGFQNRPVNSPGFFIHSEIHKARHDVHSIRHAHTIAGRAWTVFGKPLEMITQDVCDLYGVIATMNEYSGIVTAEGEGQEIARWLGPRGKAALLLNHGLLTVGSTVDEASFLFGLLDRSCDIQLRVEAAKCGNPMLQKNIIPDELARLNFSMAGERNWLYVEAQPDIEYEIEMAGDAIRQGIDDVNVDFL
;
A
#
# COMPACT_ATOMS: atom_id res chain seq x y z
N MET A 1 -17.33 17.61 34.22
CA MET A 1 -16.09 17.46 33.43
C MET A 1 -15.81 15.98 33.34
N GLY A 2 -16.20 15.35 32.24
CA GLY A 2 -15.95 13.93 31.97
C GLY A 2 -15.11 13.83 30.71
N GLU A 3 -13.93 13.24 30.84
CA GLU A 3 -12.97 13.03 29.76
C GLU A 3 -13.59 12.18 28.66
N ARG A 4 -13.61 12.72 27.43
CA ARG A 4 -13.75 11.90 26.24
C ARG A 4 -12.37 11.28 25.98
N THR A 5 -12.16 10.08 26.48
CA THR A 5 -11.08 9.21 26.00
C THR A 5 -11.40 8.86 24.55
N GLY A 6 -10.86 9.66 23.63
CA GLY A 6 -10.96 9.44 22.21
C GLY A 6 -10.22 8.15 21.84
N SER A 7 -10.96 7.06 21.79
CA SER A 7 -10.58 5.84 21.07
C SER A 7 -10.37 6.23 19.59
N ARG A 8 -9.11 6.52 19.22
CA ARG A 8 -8.63 6.63 17.81
C ARG A 8 -8.40 5.24 17.21
N VAL A 9 -9.19 4.27 17.63
CA VAL A 9 -9.08 2.87 17.26
C VAL A 9 -9.97 2.71 16.02
N PHE A 10 -9.31 2.68 14.86
CA PHE A 10 -9.76 2.06 13.61
C PHE A 10 -10.81 2.81 12.78
N GLN A 11 -10.32 3.74 11.95
CA GLN A 11 -10.92 4.06 10.66
C GLN A 11 -10.15 3.40 9.49
N TRP A 12 -9.40 2.34 9.79
CA TRP A 12 -8.60 1.59 8.82
C TRP A 12 -9.39 0.36 8.33
N VAL A 13 -10.21 0.52 7.30
CA VAL A 13 -10.55 -0.63 6.45
C VAL A 13 -9.31 -0.92 5.63
N TRP A 14 -8.47 -1.82 6.15
CA TRP A 14 -7.49 -2.50 5.34
C TRP A 14 -8.26 -3.29 4.29
N SER A 15 -8.31 -2.81 3.05
CA SER A 15 -8.53 -3.73 1.94
C SER A 15 -7.21 -4.48 1.75
N LEU A 16 -6.88 -5.38 2.68
CA LEU A 16 -5.82 -6.35 2.47
C LEU A 16 -6.49 -7.57 1.86
N THR A 17 -6.45 -7.67 0.54
CA THR A 17 -6.91 -8.86 -0.17
C THR A 17 -5.69 -9.73 -0.45
N THR A 18 -5.75 -11.00 -0.05
CA THR A 18 -4.76 -12.02 -0.41
C THR A 18 -5.34 -12.92 -1.50
N HIS A 19 -4.48 -13.54 -2.32
CA HIS A 19 -4.92 -14.40 -3.43
C HIS A 19 -5.85 -15.55 -2.97
N THR A 20 -5.64 -16.06 -1.76
CA THR A 20 -6.48 -17.10 -1.12
C THR A 20 -7.89 -16.63 -0.74
N ARG A 21 -8.14 -15.31 -0.73
CA ARG A 21 -9.45 -14.70 -0.44
C ARG A 21 -10.20 -14.24 -1.69
N VAL A 22 -9.61 -14.42 -2.88
CA VAL A 22 -10.24 -14.15 -4.17
C VAL A 22 -10.81 -15.46 -4.71
N HIS A 23 -12.01 -15.86 -4.27
CA HIS A 23 -12.70 -17.00 -4.87
C HIS A 23 -13.20 -16.65 -6.29
N PRO A 24 -13.04 -17.54 -7.29
CA PRO A 24 -13.54 -17.31 -8.66
C PRO A 24 -15.09 -17.21 -8.75
N HIS A 25 -15.80 -17.47 -7.65
CA HIS A 25 -17.26 -17.36 -7.52
C HIS A 25 -17.71 -16.31 -6.48
N ALA A 26 -16.82 -15.42 -6.02
CA ALA A 26 -17.05 -14.51 -4.89
C ALA A 26 -18.12 -13.41 -5.12
N TYR A 27 -18.76 -13.35 -6.29
CA TYR A 27 -19.89 -12.47 -6.51
C TYR A 27 -21.03 -13.22 -7.20
N GLN A 28 -22.01 -13.66 -6.40
CA GLN A 28 -23.40 -13.71 -6.85
C GLN A 28 -24.10 -12.43 -6.36
N PRO A 29 -25.09 -11.88 -7.09
CA PRO A 29 -25.75 -10.62 -6.74
C PRO A 29 -26.39 -10.55 -5.34
N ASN A 30 -26.44 -11.67 -4.61
CA ASN A 30 -27.03 -11.82 -3.29
C ASN A 30 -26.17 -12.61 -2.27
N THR A 31 -24.87 -12.83 -2.51
CA THR A 31 -24.00 -13.54 -1.53
C THR A 31 -22.76 -12.73 -1.17
N THR A 32 -22.76 -12.18 0.05
CA THR A 32 -21.63 -11.49 0.70
C THR A 32 -20.67 -12.47 1.37
N ASP A 33 -20.27 -13.54 0.68
CA ASP A 33 -19.39 -14.53 1.30
C ASP A 33 -17.96 -14.45 0.76
N CYS A 34 -17.17 -13.66 1.47
CA CYS A 34 -15.72 -13.58 1.35
C CYS A 34 -15.08 -13.81 2.72
N GLY A 35 -15.41 -14.91 3.40
CA GLY A 35 -14.66 -15.40 4.57
C GLY A 35 -14.66 -14.50 5.81
N PHE A 36 -15.40 -13.39 5.82
CA PHE A 36 -15.68 -12.58 7.01
C PHE A 36 -17.19 -12.51 7.21
N GLN A 37 -17.69 -13.38 8.10
CA GLN A 37 -18.98 -13.31 8.79
C GLN A 37 -19.93 -12.20 8.29
N ASN A 38 -20.76 -12.47 7.27
CA ASN A 38 -21.93 -11.65 6.86
C ASN A 38 -21.74 -10.11 6.83
N ARG A 39 -20.53 -9.60 6.56
CA ARG A 39 -20.28 -8.15 6.47
C ARG A 39 -20.18 -7.71 5.00
N PRO A 40 -20.76 -6.56 4.65
CA PRO A 40 -20.68 -6.06 3.28
C PRO A 40 -19.24 -5.73 2.92
N VAL A 41 -18.83 -6.19 1.73
CA VAL A 41 -17.53 -5.86 1.15
C VAL A 41 -17.60 -4.47 0.50
N ASN A 42 -16.51 -3.72 0.58
CA ASN A 42 -16.32 -2.58 -0.29
C ASN A 42 -16.12 -3.05 -1.74
N SER A 43 -17.22 -3.22 -2.49
CA SER A 43 -17.19 -3.81 -3.83
C SER A 43 -16.24 -3.08 -4.79
N PRO A 44 -16.22 -1.72 -4.88
CA PRO A 44 -15.23 -1.02 -5.71
C PRO A 44 -13.78 -1.36 -5.36
N GLY A 45 -13.41 -1.33 -4.07
CA GLY A 45 -12.06 -1.68 -3.64
C GLY A 45 -11.68 -3.12 -3.99
N PHE A 46 -12.63 -4.05 -3.83
CA PHE A 46 -12.42 -5.45 -4.20
C PHE A 46 -12.17 -5.62 -5.70
N PHE A 47 -12.90 -4.93 -6.57
CA PHE A 47 -12.72 -5.05 -8.02
C PHE A 47 -11.34 -4.55 -8.48
N ILE A 48 -10.83 -3.46 -7.90
CA ILE A 48 -9.46 -2.99 -8.17
C ILE A 48 -8.44 -4.09 -7.84
N HIS A 49 -8.55 -4.69 -6.64
CA HIS A 49 -7.66 -5.76 -6.20
C HIS A 49 -7.78 -7.01 -7.08
N SER A 50 -9.01 -7.38 -7.47
CA SER A 50 -9.30 -8.53 -8.32
C SER A 50 -8.60 -8.42 -9.68
N GLU A 51 -8.69 -7.27 -10.34
CA GLU A 51 -8.07 -7.06 -11.66
C GLU A 51 -6.55 -7.05 -11.59
N ILE A 52 -5.96 -6.51 -10.51
CA ILE A 52 -4.50 -6.56 -10.31
C ILE A 52 -4.04 -8.01 -10.10
N HIS A 53 -4.72 -8.80 -9.26
CA HIS A 53 -4.36 -10.21 -9.07
C HIS A 53 -4.54 -11.06 -10.34
N LYS A 54 -5.55 -10.77 -11.17
CA LYS A 54 -5.72 -11.42 -12.49
C LYS A 54 -4.56 -11.13 -13.44
N ALA A 55 -4.04 -9.90 -13.41
CA ALA A 55 -2.94 -9.47 -14.28
C ALA A 55 -1.55 -9.87 -13.74
N ARG A 56 -1.39 -10.01 -12.42
CA ARG A 56 -0.12 -10.26 -11.73
C ARG A 56 -0.23 -11.44 -10.77
N HIS A 57 -0.03 -12.65 -11.29
CA HIS A 57 -0.07 -13.89 -10.50
C HIS A 57 1.05 -14.01 -9.46
N ASP A 58 2.14 -13.24 -9.60
CA ASP A 58 3.22 -13.15 -8.62
C ASP A 58 2.84 -12.32 -7.38
N VAL A 59 1.76 -11.55 -7.45
CA VAL A 59 1.26 -10.73 -6.34
C VAL A 59 0.32 -11.54 -5.45
N HIS A 60 0.74 -11.76 -4.22
CA HIS A 60 -0.05 -12.45 -3.20
C HIS A 60 -0.85 -11.49 -2.32
N SER A 61 -0.33 -10.27 -2.10
CA SER A 61 -0.96 -9.27 -1.24
C SER A 61 -0.95 -7.90 -1.90
N ILE A 62 -2.05 -7.17 -1.73
CA ILE A 62 -2.22 -5.80 -2.20
C ILE A 62 -2.66 -4.95 -1.01
N ARG A 63 -2.04 -3.79 -0.82
CA ARG A 63 -2.45 -2.80 0.16
C ARG A 63 -2.78 -1.48 -0.53
N HIS A 64 -3.94 -0.94 -0.20
CA HIS A 64 -4.40 0.34 -0.70
C HIS A 64 -4.98 1.19 0.43
N ALA A 65 -4.63 2.47 0.48
CA ALA A 65 -5.31 3.41 1.37
C ALA A 65 -5.22 4.86 0.89
N HIS A 66 -6.11 5.68 1.44
CA HIS A 66 -6.24 7.12 1.20
C HIS A 66 -5.55 7.92 2.30
N THR A 67 -4.26 7.68 2.50
CA THR A 67 -3.48 8.37 3.52
C THR A 67 -3.41 9.88 3.24
N ILE A 68 -3.16 10.68 4.28
CA ILE A 68 -3.09 12.14 4.16
C ILE A 68 -1.91 12.52 3.26
N ALA A 69 -0.71 12.01 3.55
CA ALA A 69 0.51 12.33 2.81
C ALA A 69 0.47 11.78 1.38
N GLY A 70 0.09 10.50 1.22
CA GLY A 70 -0.09 9.89 -0.10
C GLY A 70 -1.04 10.65 -1.02
N ARG A 71 -2.23 11.03 -0.53
CA ARG A 71 -3.15 11.87 -1.31
C ARG A 71 -2.57 13.24 -1.61
N ALA A 72 -1.93 13.87 -0.63
CA ALA A 72 -1.34 15.20 -0.82
C ALA A 72 -0.20 15.19 -1.85
N TRP A 73 0.59 14.12 -1.93
CA TRP A 73 1.64 14.01 -2.95
C TRP A 73 1.10 13.66 -4.34
N THR A 74 0.17 12.71 -4.40
CA THR A 74 -0.35 12.19 -5.68
C THR A 74 -1.12 13.22 -6.51
N VAL A 75 -1.59 14.34 -5.94
CA VAL A 75 -2.21 15.41 -6.75
C VAL A 75 -1.24 16.06 -7.74
N PHE A 76 0.07 15.97 -7.50
CA PHE A 76 1.08 16.55 -8.39
C PHE A 76 1.37 15.70 -9.62
N GLY A 77 0.98 14.41 -9.63
CA GLY A 77 1.32 13.48 -10.72
C GLY A 77 2.83 13.31 -10.93
N LYS A 78 3.62 13.46 -9.85
CA LYS A 78 5.09 13.44 -9.88
C LYS A 78 5.67 12.21 -9.17
N PRO A 79 6.78 11.66 -9.67
CA PRO A 79 7.49 10.59 -8.98
C PRO A 79 8.09 11.11 -7.67
N LEU A 80 8.29 10.22 -6.71
CA LEU A 80 9.12 10.51 -5.54
C LEU A 80 10.58 10.60 -5.96
N GLU A 81 11.32 11.55 -5.39
CA GLU A 81 12.75 11.68 -5.63
C GLU A 81 13.54 10.83 -4.63
N MET A 82 14.73 10.40 -5.02
CA MET A 82 15.65 9.66 -4.15
C MET A 82 16.37 10.63 -3.20
N ILE A 83 15.62 11.27 -2.30
CA ILE A 83 16.10 12.30 -1.36
C ILE A 83 16.57 11.73 0.00
N THR A 84 16.16 10.50 0.32
CA THR A 84 16.59 9.76 1.51
C THR A 84 16.98 8.34 1.12
N GLN A 85 17.75 7.66 1.97
CA GLN A 85 18.13 6.27 1.71
C GLN A 85 16.90 5.36 1.67
N ASP A 86 15.94 5.55 2.58
CA ASP A 86 14.74 4.69 2.69
C ASP A 86 13.95 4.62 1.38
N VAL A 87 13.72 5.76 0.70
CA VAL A 87 12.94 5.77 -0.57
C VAL A 87 13.68 5.03 -1.70
N CYS A 88 14.99 4.79 -1.56
CA CYS A 88 15.74 3.98 -2.52
C CYS A 88 15.33 2.50 -2.48
N ASP A 89 14.68 2.00 -1.43
CA ASP A 89 14.09 0.64 -1.41
C ASP A 89 12.90 0.51 -2.39
N LEU A 90 12.43 1.63 -2.93
CA LEU A 90 11.42 1.72 -3.99
C LEU A 90 12.00 2.13 -5.36
N TYR A 91 13.33 2.21 -5.49
CA TYR A 91 13.96 2.70 -6.72
C TYR A 91 13.57 1.86 -7.95
N GLY A 92 13.03 2.53 -8.97
CA GLY A 92 12.65 1.90 -10.23
C GLY A 92 11.43 0.97 -10.17
N VAL A 93 10.73 0.89 -9.04
CA VAL A 93 9.54 0.05 -8.85
C VAL A 93 8.27 0.80 -8.44
N ILE A 94 8.31 2.15 -8.46
CA ILE A 94 7.14 3.01 -8.29
C ILE A 94 6.54 3.36 -9.65
N ALA A 95 5.31 2.94 -9.88
CA ALA A 95 4.47 3.46 -10.95
C ALA A 95 3.91 4.83 -10.54
N THR A 96 4.11 5.86 -11.37
CA THR A 96 3.55 7.19 -11.13
C THR A 96 2.49 7.47 -12.17
N MET A 97 1.22 7.36 -11.76
CA MET A 97 0.11 7.75 -12.63
C MET A 97 0.08 9.28 -12.73
N ASN A 98 0.07 9.80 -13.95
CA ASN A 98 0.05 11.23 -14.24
C ASN A 98 -1.06 11.63 -15.24
N GLU A 99 -1.90 10.68 -15.61
CA GLU A 99 -3.08 10.87 -16.44
C GLU A 99 -4.33 10.50 -15.64
N TYR A 100 -5.33 11.38 -15.63
CA TYR A 100 -6.61 11.11 -14.98
C TYR A 100 -7.58 10.54 -16.02
N SER A 101 -7.96 9.27 -15.85
CA SER A 101 -8.80 8.56 -16.81
C SER A 101 -10.30 8.88 -16.75
N GLY A 102 -10.73 9.83 -15.90
CA GLY A 102 -12.13 10.20 -15.76
C GLY A 102 -12.93 9.25 -14.85
N ILE A 103 -14.25 9.15 -15.10
CA ILE A 103 -15.13 8.21 -14.41
C ILE A 103 -14.91 6.81 -14.99
N VAL A 104 -14.01 6.06 -14.37
CA VAL A 104 -13.74 4.65 -14.68
C VAL A 104 -14.53 3.74 -13.74
N THR A 105 -14.94 2.57 -14.22
CA THR A 105 -15.43 1.52 -13.30
C THR A 105 -14.26 1.03 -12.44
N ALA A 106 -14.56 0.43 -11.29
CA ALA A 106 -13.54 -0.10 -10.41
C ALA A 106 -12.67 -1.19 -11.09
N GLU A 107 -13.26 -1.99 -12.00
CA GLU A 107 -12.51 -2.95 -12.82
C GLU A 107 -11.59 -2.24 -13.81
N GLY A 108 -12.08 -1.19 -14.49
CA GLY A 108 -11.27 -0.41 -15.42
C GLY A 108 -10.07 0.24 -14.73
N GLU A 109 -10.29 0.79 -13.54
CA GLU A 109 -9.24 1.33 -12.69
C GLU A 109 -8.21 0.25 -12.28
N GLY A 110 -8.66 -0.91 -11.81
CA GLY A 110 -7.76 -2.02 -11.45
C GLY A 110 -6.91 -2.51 -12.62
N GLN A 111 -7.48 -2.62 -13.82
CA GLN A 111 -6.74 -2.96 -15.04
C GLN A 111 -5.71 -1.90 -15.40
N GLU A 112 -6.05 -0.62 -15.24
CA GLU A 112 -5.13 0.48 -15.50
C GLU A 112 -3.96 0.49 -14.51
N ILE A 113 -4.24 0.33 -13.22
CA ILE A 113 -3.21 0.23 -12.18
C ILE A 113 -2.27 -0.95 -12.48
N ALA A 114 -2.82 -2.11 -12.86
CA ALA A 114 -2.01 -3.25 -13.25
C ALA A 114 -1.09 -2.96 -14.45
N ARG A 115 -1.59 -2.21 -15.46
CA ARG A 115 -0.76 -1.76 -16.60
C ARG A 115 0.36 -0.82 -16.15
N TRP A 116 0.07 0.16 -15.30
CA TRP A 116 1.07 1.10 -14.78
C TRP A 116 2.12 0.42 -13.90
N LEU A 117 1.74 -0.52 -13.05
CA LEU A 117 2.67 -1.35 -12.27
C LEU A 117 3.59 -2.17 -13.20
N GLY A 118 3.09 -2.59 -14.36
CA GLY A 118 3.82 -3.45 -15.28
C GLY A 118 4.25 -4.76 -14.62
N PRO A 119 5.29 -5.45 -15.12
CA PRO A 119 5.71 -6.76 -14.60
C PRO A 119 6.57 -6.71 -13.34
N ARG A 120 7.10 -5.53 -12.95
CA ARG A 120 8.08 -5.39 -11.85
C ARG A 120 7.71 -4.34 -10.81
N GLY A 121 6.71 -3.50 -11.07
CA GLY A 121 6.27 -2.48 -10.13
C GLY A 121 5.76 -3.11 -8.84
N LYS A 122 6.12 -2.47 -7.72
CA LYS A 122 5.73 -2.86 -6.36
C LYS A 122 4.88 -1.79 -5.67
N ALA A 123 4.88 -0.57 -6.20
CA ALA A 123 4.15 0.56 -5.65
C ALA A 123 3.52 1.39 -6.77
N ALA A 124 2.39 2.04 -6.48
CA ALA A 124 1.72 2.95 -7.37
C ALA A 124 1.28 4.22 -6.63
N LEU A 125 1.67 5.38 -7.19
CA LEU A 125 1.14 6.70 -6.86
C LEU A 125 -0.07 6.94 -7.76
N LEU A 126 -1.27 6.83 -7.19
CA LEU A 126 -2.53 6.95 -7.92
C LEU A 126 -2.96 8.42 -7.97
N LEU A 127 -2.91 9.04 -9.15
CA LEU A 127 -3.20 10.46 -9.36
C LEU A 127 -4.55 10.86 -8.71
N ASN A 128 -4.51 11.86 -7.83
CA ASN A 128 -5.67 12.36 -7.07
C ASN A 128 -6.42 11.34 -6.19
N HIS A 129 -5.88 10.12 -6.00
CA HIS A 129 -6.59 9.02 -5.36
C HIS A 129 -5.89 8.56 -4.07
N GLY A 130 -4.64 8.12 -4.15
CA GLY A 130 -3.93 7.57 -2.99
C GLY A 130 -2.79 6.64 -3.37
N LEU A 131 -2.50 5.70 -2.49
CA LEU A 131 -1.35 4.80 -2.62
C LEU A 131 -1.82 3.36 -2.80
N LEU A 132 -1.07 2.58 -3.57
CA LEU A 132 -1.23 1.14 -3.65
C LEU A 132 0.14 0.46 -3.69
N THR A 133 0.31 -0.62 -2.93
CA THR A 133 1.49 -1.48 -2.99
C THR A 133 1.10 -2.92 -3.21
N VAL A 134 2.02 -3.68 -3.80
CA VAL A 134 1.88 -5.11 -4.06
C VAL A 134 3.08 -5.86 -3.53
N GLY A 135 2.87 -7.10 -3.08
CA GLY A 135 3.92 -7.96 -2.56
C GLY A 135 3.62 -9.44 -2.78
N SER A 136 4.69 -10.23 -2.77
CA SER A 136 4.63 -11.70 -2.72
C SER A 136 4.22 -12.23 -1.34
N THR A 137 4.29 -11.39 -0.31
CA THR A 137 3.79 -11.64 1.04
C THR A 137 3.01 -10.43 1.58
N VAL A 138 2.25 -10.62 2.66
CA VAL A 138 1.54 -9.54 3.36
C VAL A 138 2.52 -8.53 3.95
N ASP A 139 3.61 -9.03 4.54
CA ASP A 139 4.68 -8.25 5.16
C ASP A 139 5.34 -7.32 4.13
N GLU A 140 5.69 -7.86 2.96
CA GLU A 140 6.29 -7.09 1.86
C GLU A 140 5.36 -5.94 1.43
N ALA A 141 4.09 -6.24 1.11
CA ALA A 141 3.13 -5.23 0.69
C ALA A 141 2.91 -4.17 1.80
N SER A 142 2.89 -4.60 3.06
CA SER A 142 2.63 -3.73 4.21
C SER A 142 3.79 -2.80 4.52
N PHE A 143 5.03 -3.30 4.54
CA PHE A 143 6.21 -2.50 4.78
C PHE A 143 6.41 -1.47 3.67
N LEU A 144 6.33 -1.89 2.40
CA LEU A 144 6.46 -0.99 1.25
C LEU A 144 5.41 0.13 1.29
N PHE A 145 4.21 -0.14 1.78
CA PHE A 145 3.18 0.88 1.91
C PHE A 145 3.54 1.93 2.97
N GLY A 146 4.00 1.49 4.15
CA GLY A 146 4.44 2.39 5.21
C GLY A 146 5.62 3.26 4.74
N LEU A 147 6.58 2.64 4.06
CA LEU A 147 7.70 3.33 3.44
C LEU A 147 7.24 4.37 2.39
N LEU A 148 6.33 3.98 1.49
CA LEU A 148 5.81 4.87 0.44
C LEU A 148 5.08 6.09 1.02
N ASP A 149 4.23 5.88 2.03
CA ASP A 149 3.48 6.97 2.67
C ASP A 149 4.40 7.92 3.44
N ARG A 150 5.36 7.38 4.20
CA ARG A 150 6.40 8.20 4.88
C ARG A 150 7.24 8.98 3.88
N SER A 151 7.59 8.37 2.74
CA SER A 151 8.35 9.04 1.67
C SER A 151 7.56 10.20 1.06
N CYS A 152 6.23 10.05 0.89
CA CYS A 152 5.36 11.15 0.48
C CYS A 152 5.37 12.31 1.49
N ASP A 153 5.28 12.02 2.80
CA ASP A 153 5.31 13.05 3.86
C ASP A 153 6.66 13.79 3.88
N ILE A 154 7.78 13.06 3.79
CA ILE A 154 9.12 13.63 3.73
C ILE A 154 9.27 14.54 2.50
N GLN A 155 8.88 14.06 1.32
CA GLN A 155 8.96 14.83 0.08
C GLN A 155 8.15 16.12 0.18
N LEU A 156 6.90 16.07 0.67
CA LEU A 156 6.06 17.25 0.88
C LEU A 156 6.73 18.28 1.80
N ARG A 157 7.33 17.84 2.91
CA ARG A 157 8.05 18.72 3.85
C ARG A 157 9.29 19.35 3.20
N VAL A 158 10.03 18.58 2.42
CA VAL A 158 11.21 19.06 1.69
C VAL A 158 10.82 20.10 0.63
N GLU A 159 9.76 19.83 -0.15
CA GLU A 159 9.23 20.80 -1.12
C GLU A 159 8.76 22.09 -0.45
N ALA A 160 8.05 21.98 0.68
CA ALA A 160 7.60 23.14 1.45
C ALA A 160 8.78 23.97 1.97
N ALA A 161 9.81 23.32 2.54
CA ALA A 161 11.01 23.99 3.03
C ALA A 161 11.78 24.70 1.89
N LYS A 162 11.94 24.04 0.74
CA LYS A 162 12.56 24.60 -0.46
C LYS A 162 11.76 25.78 -1.02
N CYS A 163 10.43 25.71 -1.01
CA CYS A 163 9.58 26.82 -1.42
C CYS A 163 9.73 28.03 -0.49
N GLY A 164 9.85 27.81 0.83
CA GLY A 164 10.06 28.86 1.82
C GLY A 164 11.47 29.46 1.83
N ASN A 165 12.48 28.67 1.41
CA ASN A 165 13.85 29.13 1.25
C ASN A 165 14.47 28.59 -0.05
N PRO A 166 14.38 29.37 -1.15
CA PRO A 166 14.91 28.96 -2.46
C PRO A 166 16.43 28.68 -2.49
N MET A 167 17.19 29.06 -1.45
CA MET A 167 18.62 28.78 -1.39
C MET A 167 18.94 27.33 -1.00
N LEU A 168 18.04 26.63 -0.30
CA LEU A 168 18.22 25.20 0.03
C LEU A 168 18.37 24.38 -1.26
N GLN A 169 19.25 23.40 -1.31
CA GLN A 169 19.39 22.53 -2.49
C GLN A 169 19.12 21.08 -2.08
N LYS A 170 18.33 20.36 -2.89
CA LYS A 170 18.13 18.92 -2.72
C LYS A 170 19.35 18.21 -3.29
N ASN A 171 20.06 17.46 -2.45
CA ASN A 171 21.12 16.58 -2.90
C ASN A 171 20.50 15.21 -3.17
N ILE A 172 20.13 14.96 -4.43
CA ILE A 172 19.51 13.70 -4.83
C ILE A 172 20.57 12.60 -4.81
N ILE A 173 20.21 11.44 -4.25
CA ILE A 173 21.06 10.25 -4.27
C ILE A 173 21.25 9.83 -5.74
N PRO A 174 22.50 9.69 -6.23
CA PRO A 174 22.77 9.27 -7.60
C PRO A 174 22.11 7.93 -7.93
N ASP A 175 21.60 7.80 -9.15
CA ASP A 175 20.92 6.60 -9.65
C ASP A 175 21.69 5.30 -9.41
N GLU A 176 23.02 5.34 -9.53
CA GLU A 176 23.88 4.19 -9.25
C GLU A 176 23.80 3.73 -7.79
N LEU A 177 23.86 4.67 -6.85
CA LEU A 177 23.78 4.39 -5.43
C LEU A 177 22.36 4.01 -5.00
N ALA A 178 21.35 4.66 -5.57
CA ALA A 178 19.94 4.31 -5.32
C ALA A 178 19.65 2.87 -5.78
N ARG A 179 20.16 2.47 -6.95
CA ARG A 179 20.05 1.10 -7.47
C ARG A 179 20.82 0.09 -6.63
N LEU A 180 22.02 0.45 -6.17
CA LEU A 180 22.80 -0.41 -5.27
C LEU A 180 22.05 -0.66 -3.96
N ASN A 181 21.51 0.40 -3.33
CA ASN A 181 20.68 0.28 -2.14
C ASN A 181 19.47 -0.63 -2.41
N PHE A 182 18.73 -0.39 -3.49
CA PHE A 182 17.59 -1.21 -3.90
C PHE A 182 17.95 -2.69 -4.07
N SER A 183 19.12 -3.00 -4.63
CA SER A 183 19.56 -4.39 -4.83
C SER A 183 19.78 -5.16 -3.53
N MET A 184 19.97 -4.45 -2.41
CA MET A 184 20.14 -5.03 -1.08
C MET A 184 18.84 -4.99 -0.28
N ALA A 185 18.19 -3.83 -0.22
CA ALA A 185 17.07 -3.56 0.68
C ALA A 185 15.68 -3.75 0.05
N GLY A 186 15.57 -3.76 -1.29
CA GLY A 186 14.32 -3.99 -2.00
C GLY A 186 13.91 -5.46 -2.17
N GLU A 187 14.71 -6.39 -1.64
CA GLU A 187 14.49 -7.84 -1.72
C GLU A 187 13.43 -8.30 -0.70
N ARG A 188 12.57 -9.25 -1.07
CA ARG A 188 11.39 -9.63 -0.27
C ARG A 188 11.71 -10.11 1.14
N ASN A 189 12.82 -10.83 1.34
CA ASN A 189 13.20 -11.34 2.67
C ASN A 189 13.72 -10.20 3.55
N TRP A 190 14.40 -9.22 2.95
CA TRP A 190 14.80 -8.01 3.68
C TRP A 190 13.56 -7.23 4.12
N LEU A 191 12.62 -6.98 3.20
CA LEU A 191 11.37 -6.28 3.50
C LEU A 191 10.51 -7.03 4.54
N TYR A 192 10.57 -8.37 4.55
CA TYR A 192 9.94 -9.16 5.62
C TYR A 192 10.52 -8.83 6.99
N VAL A 193 11.85 -8.82 7.12
CA VAL A 193 12.54 -8.49 8.38
C VAL A 193 12.22 -7.07 8.83
N GLU A 194 12.27 -6.12 7.90
CA GLU A 194 11.96 -4.71 8.17
C GLU A 194 10.48 -4.49 8.58
N ALA A 195 9.56 -5.35 8.13
CA ALA A 195 8.16 -5.29 8.53
C ALA A 195 7.94 -5.75 9.98
N GLN A 196 8.77 -6.65 10.51
CA GLN A 196 8.49 -7.34 11.78
C GLN A 196 8.32 -6.39 12.97
N PRO A 197 9.17 -5.37 13.19
CA PRO A 197 9.00 -4.47 14.33
C PRO A 197 7.64 -3.74 14.34
N ASP A 198 7.17 -3.30 13.16
CA ASP A 198 5.86 -2.65 13.02
C ASP A 198 4.72 -3.65 13.30
N ILE A 199 4.83 -4.88 12.79
CA ILE A 199 3.83 -5.94 13.00
C ILE A 199 3.78 -6.36 14.47
N GLU A 200 4.92 -6.60 15.10
CA GLU A 200 5.04 -6.96 16.51
C GLU A 200 4.44 -5.86 17.40
N TYR A 201 4.73 -4.59 17.09
CA TYR A 201 4.13 -3.46 17.79
C TYR A 201 2.61 -3.42 17.64
N GLU A 202 2.07 -3.60 16.44
CA GLU A 202 0.62 -3.63 16.22
C GLU A 202 -0.05 -4.81 16.95
N ILE A 203 0.59 -5.98 17.00
CA ILE A 203 0.11 -7.14 17.76
C ILE A 203 0.06 -6.81 19.26
N GLU A 204 1.11 -6.22 19.81
CA GLU A 204 1.18 -5.85 21.22
C GLU A 204 0.13 -4.78 21.57
N MET A 205 -0.02 -3.75 20.73
CA MET A 205 -0.96 -2.67 20.95
C MET A 205 -2.42 -3.09 20.79
N ALA A 206 -2.71 -4.05 19.91
CA ALA A 206 -4.04 -4.62 19.75
C ALA A 206 -4.42 -5.55 20.93
N GLY A 207 -3.44 -6.16 21.59
CA GLY A 207 -3.66 -7.16 22.63
C GLY A 207 -4.59 -8.28 22.15
N ASP A 208 -5.54 -8.69 23.01
CA ASP A 208 -6.47 -9.77 22.69
C ASP A 208 -7.44 -9.44 21.55
N ALA A 209 -7.61 -8.16 21.18
CA ALA A 209 -8.54 -7.75 20.13
C ALA A 209 -8.15 -8.32 18.76
N ILE A 210 -6.85 -8.56 18.50
CA ILE A 210 -6.38 -9.16 17.25
C ILE A 210 -6.76 -10.64 17.13
N ARG A 211 -7.02 -11.32 18.25
CA ARG A 211 -7.40 -12.74 18.30
C ARG A 211 -8.91 -12.96 18.30
N GLN A 212 -9.70 -11.93 18.61
CA GLN A 212 -11.16 -12.05 18.66
C GLN A 212 -11.75 -12.38 17.28
N GLY A 213 -12.48 -13.49 17.18
CA GLY A 213 -13.20 -13.86 15.95
C GLY A 213 -12.39 -14.70 14.96
N ILE A 214 -11.17 -15.12 15.32
CA ILE A 214 -10.41 -16.17 14.61
C ILE A 214 -10.30 -17.45 15.45
N ASP A 215 -11.08 -17.54 16.53
CA ASP A 215 -11.04 -18.63 17.51
C ASP A 215 -11.30 -20.02 16.89
N ASP A 216 -12.04 -20.07 15.78
CA ASP A 216 -12.38 -21.29 15.03
C ASP A 216 -11.63 -21.43 13.69
N VAL A 217 -10.66 -20.54 13.39
CA VAL A 217 -9.89 -20.59 12.15
C VAL A 217 -8.75 -21.58 12.30
N ASN A 218 -8.93 -22.79 11.77
CA ASN A 218 -7.83 -23.73 11.60
C ASN A 218 -6.88 -23.20 10.52
N VAL A 219 -5.67 -22.82 10.94
CA VAL A 219 -4.56 -22.59 10.01
C VAL A 219 -3.94 -23.95 9.75
N ASP A 220 -4.19 -24.51 8.57
CA ASP A 220 -3.52 -25.74 8.14
C ASP A 220 -2.02 -25.44 8.01
N PHE A 221 -1.24 -25.89 9.00
CA PHE A 221 0.20 -25.93 8.88
C PHE A 221 0.56 -27.09 7.94
N LEU A 222 1.12 -26.76 6.78
CA LEU A 222 1.72 -27.72 5.85
C LEU A 222 2.89 -28.47 6.51
#